data_AF-A0A3M1FUN5-F1
#
_entry.id   AF-A0A3M1FUN5-F1
#
_cell.length_a   1.000
_cell.length_b   1.000
_cell.length_c   1.000
_cell.angle_alpha   90.00
_cell.angle_beta   90.00
_cell.angle_gamma   90.00
#
_symmetry.space_group_name_H-M   'P 1'
#
loop_
_entity.id
_entity.type
_entity.pdbx_description
1 polymer ?
#
loop_
_entity_poly.entity_id
_entity_poly.type
_entity_poly.pdbx_seq_one_letter_code
_entity_poly.pdbx_strand_id
1 'polypeptide(L)'
;MTNSGKVIAIYFPQFHTIPENDEWWGKGFTDWDMVRRARPMFPGHHQPRVPLESNYYDQSKLEILRWQVDLAKRYGIHGFCHYHYWFDGRKLLETPTELFLEHKELDMPFCLSWANETWSRRWDGRDDEILIRQTHPPTEASWQRHFDYLVRFWMDERAIRVDGKPVFVIYRPQRIPQVGRMLDFWRRKAEAAGLPGLFFIAQKQYEHPKRSALDGFDAEFQFQPFEAVYSPGFSSKSVRASRWFRWVRALPEGIQDRLRAMKARRRRALTFYDYDEVWEQIVRVREDARLITFPGAFADWDNTAR
;
A
#
# COMPACT_ATOMS: atom_id res chain seq x y z
N MET A 1 -10.45 -16.96 26.24
CA MET A 1 -9.93 -17.01 24.86
C MET A 1 -8.75 -16.06 24.82
N THR A 2 -7.53 -16.56 24.65
CA THR A 2 -6.34 -15.71 24.45
C THR A 2 -6.62 -14.82 23.25
N ASN A 3 -6.56 -13.51 23.44
CA ASN A 3 -6.82 -12.52 22.40
C ASN A 3 -5.70 -12.59 21.35
N SER A 4 -5.77 -13.56 20.43
CA SER A 4 -4.82 -13.70 19.33
C SER A 4 -4.98 -12.50 18.41
N GLY A 5 -3.88 -11.77 18.16
CA GLY A 5 -3.91 -10.62 17.27
C GLY A 5 -4.50 -10.96 15.89
N LYS A 6 -5.27 -10.03 15.32
CA LYS A 6 -5.84 -10.17 13.97
C LYS A 6 -4.78 -9.82 12.92
N VAL A 7 -4.30 -10.82 12.19
CA VAL A 7 -3.30 -10.61 11.13
C VAL A 7 -4.00 -10.23 9.83
N ILE A 8 -3.70 -9.04 9.30
CA ILE A 8 -4.24 -8.56 8.03
C ILE A 8 -3.12 -8.56 6.99
N ALA A 9 -3.31 -9.27 5.87
CA ALA A 9 -2.34 -9.30 4.79
C ALA A 9 -2.63 -8.18 3.77
N ILE A 10 -1.60 -7.42 3.38
CA ILE A 10 -1.72 -6.48 2.26
C ILE A 10 -1.93 -7.29 0.97
N TYR A 11 -3.02 -7.02 0.26
CA TYR A 11 -3.42 -7.74 -0.93
C TYR A 11 -3.15 -6.88 -2.18
N PHE A 12 -2.21 -7.31 -3.00
CA PHE A 12 -1.78 -6.60 -4.20
C PHE A 12 -2.52 -7.13 -5.44
N PRO A 13 -3.24 -6.28 -6.19
CA PRO A 13 -4.16 -6.73 -7.24
C PRO A 13 -3.54 -6.83 -8.64
N GLN A 14 -2.24 -6.65 -8.82
CA GLN A 14 -1.62 -6.52 -10.16
C GLN A 14 -1.26 -7.85 -10.87
N PHE A 15 -1.80 -8.98 -10.40
CA PHE A 15 -1.61 -10.28 -11.08
C PHE A 15 -2.77 -10.59 -12.03
N HIS A 16 -3.18 -9.60 -12.82
CA HIS A 16 -4.10 -9.72 -13.96
C HIS A 16 -3.81 -8.60 -14.96
N THR A 17 -4.20 -8.80 -16.21
CA THR A 17 -3.98 -7.83 -17.28
C THR A 17 -5.00 -6.71 -17.22
N ILE A 18 -4.57 -5.47 -17.48
CA ILE A 18 -5.47 -4.33 -17.73
C ILE A 18 -5.03 -3.60 -19.01
N PRO A 19 -5.95 -2.94 -19.73
CA PRO A 19 -5.62 -2.26 -20.98
C PRO A 19 -4.45 -1.27 -20.86
N GLU A 20 -4.40 -0.53 -19.75
CA GLU A 20 -3.35 0.46 -19.50
C GLU A 20 -1.97 -0.20 -19.38
N ASN A 21 -1.86 -1.30 -18.63
CA ASN A 21 -0.59 -2.01 -18.48
C ASN A 21 -0.17 -2.68 -19.78
N ASP A 22 -1.13 -3.19 -20.56
CA ASP A 22 -0.85 -3.74 -21.89
C ASP A 22 -0.26 -2.68 -22.83
N GLU A 23 -0.79 -1.45 -22.78
CA GLU A 23 -0.26 -0.30 -23.53
C GLU A 23 1.12 0.13 -23.02
N TRP A 24 1.32 0.16 -21.70
CA TRP A 24 2.55 0.69 -21.10
C TRP A 24 3.73 -0.28 -21.11
N TRP A 25 3.47 -1.58 -21.00
CA TRP A 25 4.49 -2.61 -20.74
C TRP A 25 4.47 -3.76 -21.76
N GLY A 26 3.47 -3.79 -22.64
CA GLY A 26 3.28 -4.80 -23.66
C GLY A 26 2.09 -5.71 -23.37
N LYS A 27 1.46 -6.21 -24.43
CA LYS A 27 0.24 -7.01 -24.38
C LYS A 27 0.39 -8.23 -23.45
N GLY A 28 -0.57 -8.39 -22.54
CA GLY A 28 -0.63 -9.49 -21.58
C GLY A 28 0.23 -9.28 -20.33
N PHE A 29 0.69 -8.05 -20.06
CA PHE A 29 1.60 -7.79 -18.96
C PHE A 29 0.94 -8.02 -17.60
N THR A 30 1.66 -8.73 -16.74
CA THR A 30 1.39 -8.84 -15.30
C THR A 30 2.70 -8.77 -14.51
N ASP A 31 2.63 -8.55 -13.21
CA ASP A 31 3.84 -8.57 -12.36
C ASP A 31 4.51 -9.97 -12.34
N TRP A 32 3.82 -11.02 -12.79
CA TRP A 32 4.46 -12.32 -13.03
C TRP A 32 5.54 -12.28 -14.09
N ASP A 33 5.45 -11.40 -15.08
CA ASP A 33 6.49 -11.24 -16.09
C ASP A 33 7.80 -10.74 -15.49
N MET A 34 7.72 -9.86 -14.49
CA MET A 34 8.89 -9.40 -13.72
C MET A 34 9.46 -10.52 -12.86
N VAL A 35 8.60 -11.27 -12.17
CA VAL A 35 9.02 -12.43 -11.36
C VAL A 35 9.72 -13.48 -12.22
N ARG A 36 9.17 -13.85 -13.39
CA ARG A 36 9.77 -14.85 -14.28
C ARG A 36 11.10 -14.40 -14.88
N ARG A 37 11.25 -13.10 -15.17
CA ARG A 37 12.48 -12.55 -15.77
C ARG A 37 13.59 -12.31 -14.76
N ALA A 38 13.27 -12.25 -13.46
CA ALA A 38 14.23 -12.03 -12.40
C ALA A 38 15.35 -13.08 -12.42
N ARG A 39 16.58 -12.64 -12.18
CA ARG A 39 17.78 -13.50 -12.14
C ARG A 39 18.59 -13.21 -10.89
N PRO A 40 19.35 -14.20 -10.39
CA PRO A 40 20.31 -13.96 -9.31
C PRO A 40 21.29 -12.85 -9.69
N MET A 41 21.33 -11.80 -8.88
CA MET A 41 22.25 -10.66 -9.04
C MET A 41 23.55 -10.79 -8.22
N PHE A 42 23.63 -11.75 -7.31
CA PHE A 42 24.80 -12.06 -6.48
C PHE A 42 24.77 -13.53 -6.05
N PRO A 43 25.90 -14.14 -5.62
CA PRO A 43 25.94 -15.52 -5.17
C PRO A 43 24.96 -15.79 -4.02
N GLY A 44 24.15 -16.84 -4.13
CA GLY A 44 23.13 -17.20 -3.13
C GLY A 44 21.82 -16.40 -3.21
N HIS A 45 21.68 -15.48 -4.17
CA HIS A 45 20.44 -14.72 -4.37
C HIS A 45 19.32 -15.62 -4.92
N HIS A 46 18.27 -15.82 -4.13
CA HIS A 46 17.12 -16.65 -4.51
C HIS A 46 16.15 -15.89 -5.44
N GLN A 47 16.48 -15.87 -6.73
CA GLN A 47 15.62 -15.39 -7.82
C GLN A 47 15.72 -16.35 -9.03
N PRO A 48 14.64 -16.54 -9.80
CA PRO A 48 13.30 -16.00 -9.57
C PRO A 48 12.59 -16.66 -8.37
N ARG A 49 11.78 -15.89 -7.64
CA ARG A 49 10.88 -16.45 -6.61
C ARG A 49 9.65 -17.07 -7.27
N VAL A 50 9.74 -18.36 -7.56
CA VAL A 50 8.61 -19.12 -8.14
C VAL A 50 7.47 -19.20 -7.12
N PRO A 51 6.22 -18.87 -7.51
CA PRO A 51 5.08 -18.97 -6.59
C PRO A 51 4.83 -20.42 -6.16
N LEU A 52 4.16 -20.60 -5.02
CA LEU A 52 3.77 -21.92 -4.52
C LEU A 52 3.13 -22.77 -5.62
N GLU A 53 3.58 -24.01 -5.77
CA GLU A 53 3.10 -24.96 -6.80
C GLU A 53 3.28 -24.45 -8.25
N SER A 54 4.18 -23.48 -8.48
CA SER A 54 4.34 -22.79 -9.77
C SER A 54 3.05 -22.12 -10.26
N ASN A 55 2.15 -21.75 -9.34
CA ASN A 55 0.87 -21.15 -9.65
C ASN A 55 1.00 -19.66 -10.00
N TYR A 56 1.35 -19.36 -11.25
CA TYR A 56 1.30 -18.00 -11.80
C TYR A 56 -0.14 -17.61 -12.15
N TYR A 57 -0.94 -17.37 -11.11
CA TYR A 57 -2.39 -17.21 -11.20
C TYR A 57 -2.84 -15.89 -11.86
N ASP A 58 -4.12 -15.83 -12.20
CA ASP A 58 -4.81 -14.62 -12.69
C ASP A 58 -5.88 -14.18 -11.69
N GLN A 59 -5.70 -13.01 -11.09
CA GLN A 59 -6.59 -12.45 -10.07
C GLN A 59 -7.94 -11.97 -10.62
N SER A 60 -8.16 -11.97 -11.93
CA SER A 60 -9.48 -11.74 -12.53
C SER A 60 -10.41 -12.96 -12.45
N LYS A 61 -9.91 -14.10 -11.97
CA LYS A 61 -10.64 -15.36 -11.92
C LYS A 61 -11.14 -15.66 -10.51
N LEU A 62 -12.44 -15.93 -10.38
CA LEU A 62 -13.09 -16.16 -9.08
C LEU A 62 -12.52 -17.36 -8.32
N GLU A 63 -12.16 -18.44 -9.02
CA GLU A 63 -11.55 -19.63 -8.44
C GLU A 63 -10.18 -19.35 -7.81
N ILE A 64 -9.44 -18.38 -8.36
CA ILE A 64 -8.14 -17.95 -7.81
C ILE A 64 -8.37 -17.18 -6.50
N LEU A 65 -9.36 -16.28 -6.47
CA LEU A 65 -9.71 -15.55 -5.25
C LEU A 65 -10.17 -16.53 -4.14
N ARG A 66 -10.96 -17.55 -4.51
CA ARG A 66 -11.39 -18.61 -3.58
C ARG A 66 -10.20 -19.39 -3.02
N TRP A 67 -9.29 -19.83 -3.88
CA TRP A 67 -8.06 -20.50 -3.47
C TRP A 67 -7.20 -19.64 -2.53
N GLN A 68 -7.09 -18.33 -2.79
CA GLN A 68 -6.37 -17.40 -1.91
C GLN A 68 -7.05 -17.23 -0.55
N VAL A 69 -8.37 -17.15 -0.50
CA VAL A 69 -9.15 -17.12 0.76
C VAL A 69 -8.90 -18.40 1.56
N ASP A 70 -9.00 -19.57 0.93
CA ASP A 70 -8.78 -20.86 1.59
C ASP A 70 -7.34 -21.01 2.10
N LEU A 71 -6.36 -20.56 1.31
CA LEU A 71 -4.96 -20.53 1.73
C LEU A 71 -4.75 -19.61 2.94
N ALA A 72 -5.29 -18.40 2.89
CA ALA A 72 -5.15 -17.42 3.96
C ALA A 72 -5.79 -17.90 5.28
N LYS A 73 -6.99 -18.49 5.21
CA LYS A 73 -7.67 -19.11 6.35
C LYS A 73 -6.84 -20.26 6.94
N ARG A 74 -6.29 -21.14 6.10
CA ARG A 74 -5.43 -22.27 6.55
C ARG A 74 -4.20 -21.82 7.35
N TYR A 75 -3.65 -20.65 7.03
CA TYR A 75 -2.47 -20.09 7.71
C TYR A 75 -2.80 -19.02 8.76
N GLY A 76 -4.07 -18.87 9.15
CA GLY A 76 -4.48 -17.97 10.24
C GLY A 76 -4.48 -16.48 9.90
N ILE A 77 -4.50 -16.11 8.62
CA ILE A 77 -4.72 -14.72 8.20
C ILE A 77 -6.19 -14.36 8.45
N HIS A 78 -6.42 -13.27 9.18
CA HIS A 78 -7.76 -12.81 9.53
C HIS A 78 -8.48 -12.16 8.35
N GLY A 79 -7.76 -11.43 7.50
CA GLY A 79 -8.36 -10.67 6.41
C GLY A 79 -7.35 -10.05 5.47
N PHE A 80 -7.86 -9.41 4.43
CA PHE A 80 -7.06 -8.74 3.40
C PHE A 80 -7.21 -7.21 3.44
N CYS A 81 -6.12 -6.49 3.21
CA CYS A 81 -6.15 -5.05 2.95
C CYS A 81 -5.80 -4.84 1.47
N HIS A 82 -6.83 -4.73 0.64
CA HIS A 82 -6.67 -4.61 -0.81
C HIS A 82 -6.11 -3.24 -1.17
N TYR A 83 -5.04 -3.22 -1.96
CA TYR A 83 -4.67 -1.98 -2.62
C TYR A 83 -5.76 -1.57 -3.59
N HIS A 84 -6.18 -0.31 -3.45
CA HIS A 84 -7.16 0.36 -4.27
C HIS A 84 -6.48 1.49 -5.03
N TYR A 85 -6.64 1.51 -6.35
CA TYR A 85 -6.05 2.53 -7.22
C TYR A 85 -7.14 3.38 -7.86
N TRP A 86 -7.10 4.66 -7.55
CA TRP A 86 -8.09 5.65 -7.99
C TRP A 86 -7.40 6.94 -8.35
N PHE A 87 -7.65 7.41 -9.56
CA PHE A 87 -7.08 8.62 -10.16
C PHE A 87 -8.24 9.51 -10.62
N ASP A 88 -8.92 10.11 -9.65
CA ASP A 88 -9.95 11.14 -9.83
C ASP A 88 -11.18 10.75 -10.68
N GLY A 89 -11.48 9.44 -10.72
CA GLY A 89 -12.57 8.84 -11.50
C GLY A 89 -12.11 7.68 -12.37
N ARG A 90 -10.81 7.57 -12.65
CA ARG A 90 -10.21 6.40 -13.30
C ARG A 90 -9.83 5.37 -12.24
N LYS A 91 -10.41 4.17 -12.35
CA LYS A 91 -10.01 2.98 -11.58
C LYS A 91 -8.91 2.26 -12.34
N LEU A 92 -7.96 1.65 -11.63
CA LEU A 92 -7.01 0.70 -12.19
C LEU A 92 -6.92 -0.52 -11.26
N LEU A 93 -6.73 -1.70 -11.83
CA LEU A 93 -6.54 -2.96 -11.09
C LEU A 93 -7.70 -3.31 -10.15
N GLU A 94 -8.89 -2.77 -10.38
CA GLU A 94 -10.05 -2.93 -9.49
C GLU A 94 -10.66 -4.33 -9.54
N THR A 95 -10.50 -5.05 -10.66
CA THR A 95 -11.16 -6.32 -10.97
C THR A 95 -11.19 -7.31 -9.81
N PRO A 96 -10.05 -7.74 -9.21
CA PRO A 96 -10.10 -8.69 -8.09
C PRO A 96 -10.86 -8.17 -6.87
N THR A 97 -10.77 -6.87 -6.60
CA THR A 97 -11.42 -6.26 -5.44
C THR A 97 -12.92 -6.10 -5.66
N GLU A 98 -13.36 -5.80 -6.89
CA GLU A 98 -14.78 -5.76 -7.26
C GLU A 98 -15.40 -7.16 -7.25
N LEU A 99 -14.71 -8.16 -7.82
CA LEU A 99 -15.13 -9.57 -7.73
C LEU A 99 -15.27 -10.01 -6.27
N PHE A 100 -14.32 -9.64 -5.41
CA PHE A 100 -14.38 -9.95 -3.98
C PHE A 100 -15.65 -9.37 -3.32
N LEU A 101 -16.01 -8.13 -3.69
CA LEU A 101 -17.22 -7.47 -3.19
C LEU A 101 -18.50 -8.14 -3.72
N GLU A 102 -18.54 -8.49 -5.00
CA GLU A 102 -19.71 -9.05 -5.68
C GLU A 102 -20.02 -10.48 -5.24
N HIS A 103 -18.98 -11.27 -4.96
CA HIS A 103 -19.07 -12.68 -4.60
C HIS A 103 -18.99 -12.88 -3.08
N LYS A 104 -20.14 -12.89 -2.40
CA LYS A 104 -20.23 -13.04 -0.93
C LYS A 104 -19.76 -14.41 -0.44
N GLU A 105 -19.72 -15.41 -1.31
CA GLU A 105 -19.16 -16.74 -1.01
C GLU A 105 -17.65 -16.70 -0.73
N LEU A 106 -16.96 -15.62 -1.10
CA LEU A 106 -15.61 -15.31 -0.63
C LEU A 106 -15.68 -14.78 0.81
N ASP A 107 -15.96 -15.68 1.76
CA ASP A 107 -16.12 -15.37 3.17
C ASP A 107 -14.77 -15.04 3.82
N MET A 108 -14.30 -13.80 3.68
CA MET A 108 -13.05 -13.35 4.28
C MET A 108 -13.12 -11.84 4.55
N PRO A 109 -12.83 -11.40 5.79
CA PRO A 109 -12.80 -9.99 6.12
C PRO A 109 -11.83 -9.20 5.23
N PHE A 110 -12.22 -7.98 4.84
CA PHE A 110 -11.34 -7.11 4.06
C PHE A 110 -11.50 -5.62 4.36
N CYS A 111 -10.46 -4.84 4.08
CA CYS A 111 -10.49 -3.38 4.00
C CYS A 111 -9.69 -2.90 2.78
N LEU A 112 -9.71 -1.61 2.52
CA LEU A 112 -9.03 -1.02 1.36
C LEU A 112 -7.91 -0.07 1.79
N SER A 113 -6.82 -0.03 1.00
CA SER A 113 -5.73 0.92 1.10
C SER A 113 -5.57 1.70 -0.20
N TRP A 114 -5.76 3.02 -0.15
CA TRP A 114 -5.56 3.87 -1.32
C TRP A 114 -4.07 4.10 -1.58
N ALA A 115 -3.57 3.46 -2.63
CA ALA A 115 -2.23 3.68 -3.18
C ALA A 115 -2.19 5.00 -3.96
N ASN A 116 -2.14 6.10 -3.23
CA ASN A 116 -2.45 7.45 -3.70
C ASN A 116 -1.21 8.21 -4.29
N GLU A 117 -0.33 7.49 -5.00
CA GLU A 117 0.85 8.07 -5.67
C GLU A 117 0.69 8.08 -7.21
N THR A 118 1.37 9.02 -7.87
CA THR A 118 1.53 9.05 -9.34
C THR A 118 2.28 7.81 -9.81
N TRP A 119 1.82 7.21 -10.90
CA TRP A 119 2.53 6.13 -11.59
C TRP A 119 3.39 6.72 -12.69
N SER A 120 4.64 6.28 -12.76
CA SER A 120 5.60 6.64 -13.79
C SER A 120 6.49 5.45 -14.12
N ARG A 121 7.20 5.51 -15.26
CA ARG A 121 8.19 4.49 -15.67
C ARG A 121 9.48 4.55 -14.82
N ARG A 122 9.34 4.55 -13.50
CA ARG A 122 10.46 4.54 -12.55
C ARG A 122 11.24 3.23 -12.57
N TRP A 123 10.64 2.16 -13.08
CA TRP A 123 11.19 0.80 -13.02
C TRP A 123 12.16 0.49 -14.18
N ASP A 124 12.03 1.18 -15.32
CA ASP A 124 12.88 0.99 -16.52
C ASP A 124 14.03 2.03 -16.65
N GLY A 125 14.16 2.92 -15.67
CA GLY A 125 15.17 3.99 -15.67
C GLY A 125 14.80 5.25 -16.49
N ARG A 126 13.56 5.34 -16.99
CA ARG A 126 13.01 6.52 -17.67
C ARG A 126 12.11 7.31 -16.71
N ASP A 127 12.75 7.94 -15.74
CA ASP A 127 12.13 8.68 -14.64
C ASP A 127 11.20 9.84 -15.06
N ASP A 128 11.21 10.23 -16.33
CA ASP A 128 10.55 11.42 -16.87
C ASP A 128 9.15 11.13 -17.46
N GLU A 129 8.75 9.86 -17.63
CA GLU A 129 7.49 9.48 -18.27
C GLU A 129 6.42 9.07 -17.24
N ILE A 130 5.48 9.99 -16.99
CA ILE A 130 4.30 9.76 -16.14
C ILE A 130 3.31 8.90 -16.93
N LEU A 131 2.93 7.74 -16.37
CA LEU A 131 1.93 6.83 -16.94
C LEU A 131 0.52 7.31 -16.60
N ILE A 132 0.28 7.60 -15.32
CA ILE A 132 -0.95 8.23 -14.86
C ILE A 132 -0.66 9.12 -13.64
N ARG A 133 -1.08 10.38 -13.74
CA ARG A 133 -0.83 11.39 -12.71
C ARG A 133 -1.93 11.35 -11.66
N GLN A 134 -1.52 11.36 -10.40
CA GLN A 134 -2.42 11.53 -9.27
C GLN A 134 -2.56 13.03 -8.96
N THR A 135 -3.79 13.57 -8.99
CA THR A 135 -3.98 15.04 -8.90
C THR A 135 -4.62 15.52 -7.61
N HIS A 136 -5.35 14.65 -6.90
CA HIS A 136 -6.02 14.96 -5.62
C HIS A 136 -6.79 16.30 -5.62
N PRO A 137 -7.75 16.55 -6.53
CA PRO A 137 -8.49 17.81 -6.57
C PRO A 137 -9.17 18.05 -5.22
N PRO A 138 -8.88 19.17 -4.51
CA PRO A 138 -9.42 19.43 -3.19
C PRO A 138 -10.83 20.03 -3.28
N THR A 139 -11.74 19.29 -3.92
CA THR A 139 -13.14 19.69 -4.12
C THR A 139 -14.07 18.60 -3.62
N GLU A 140 -15.18 19.01 -3.00
CA GLU A 140 -16.20 18.06 -2.52
C GLU A 140 -16.74 17.18 -3.65
N ALA A 141 -16.85 17.71 -4.88
CA ALA A 141 -17.26 16.92 -6.03
C ALA A 141 -16.28 15.76 -6.34
N SER A 142 -14.97 15.98 -6.18
CA SER A 142 -13.97 14.92 -6.34
C SER A 142 -14.06 13.89 -5.22
N TRP A 143 -14.16 14.37 -3.98
CA TRP A 143 -14.29 13.52 -2.80
C TRP A 143 -15.58 12.69 -2.82
N GLN A 144 -16.69 13.26 -3.32
CA GLN A 144 -17.97 12.58 -3.49
C GLN A 144 -17.86 11.41 -4.46
N ARG A 145 -17.26 11.60 -5.65
CA ARG A 145 -17.11 10.50 -6.62
C ARG A 145 -16.33 9.32 -6.06
N HIS A 146 -15.29 9.60 -5.28
CA HIS A 146 -14.51 8.55 -4.64
C HIS A 146 -15.30 7.88 -3.50
N PHE A 147 -16.03 8.66 -2.70
CA PHE A 147 -16.94 8.12 -1.68
C PHE A 147 -17.99 7.19 -2.28
N ASP A 148 -18.64 7.60 -3.38
CA ASP A 148 -19.70 6.82 -4.05
C ASP A 148 -19.19 5.45 -4.51
N TYR A 149 -17.93 5.38 -4.92
CA TYR A 149 -17.27 4.12 -5.23
C TYR A 149 -16.95 3.29 -3.98
N LEU A 150 -16.47 3.93 -2.91
CA LEU A 150 -15.99 3.24 -1.71
C LEU A 150 -17.11 2.75 -0.78
N VAL A 151 -18.25 3.44 -0.75
CA VAL A 151 -19.32 3.19 0.23
C VAL A 151 -19.86 1.76 0.16
N ARG A 152 -19.96 1.17 -1.03
CA ARG A 152 -20.37 -0.23 -1.20
C ARG A 152 -19.44 -1.23 -0.49
N PHE A 153 -18.14 -0.93 -0.40
CA PHE A 153 -17.19 -1.77 0.32
C PHE A 153 -17.31 -1.57 1.84
N TRP A 154 -17.54 -0.34 2.29
CA TRP A 154 -17.73 -0.04 3.71
C TRP A 154 -19.05 -0.56 4.28
N MET A 155 -20.07 -0.72 3.42
CA MET A 155 -21.36 -1.30 3.76
C MET A 155 -21.35 -2.83 3.76
N ASP A 156 -20.32 -3.48 3.20
CA ASP A 156 -20.20 -4.93 3.22
C ASP A 156 -20.08 -5.43 4.68
N GLU A 157 -20.73 -6.56 4.99
CA GLU A 157 -20.66 -7.20 6.31
C GLU A 157 -19.27 -7.74 6.63
N ARG A 158 -18.50 -8.10 5.59
CA ARG A 158 -17.10 -8.56 5.67
C ARG A 158 -16.12 -7.38 5.79
N ALA A 159 -16.58 -6.13 5.78
CA ALA A 159 -15.69 -4.99 5.98
C ALA A 159 -15.02 -5.09 7.36
N ILE A 160 -13.69 -5.00 7.42
CA ILE A 160 -12.94 -4.93 8.67
C ILE A 160 -13.31 -3.63 9.38
N ARG A 161 -13.70 -3.75 10.65
CA ARG A 161 -14.17 -2.63 11.48
C ARG A 161 -13.37 -2.50 12.77
N VAL A 162 -13.18 -1.26 13.20
CA VAL A 162 -12.71 -0.89 14.55
C VAL A 162 -13.80 -0.04 15.18
N ASP A 163 -14.28 -0.43 16.37
CA ASP A 163 -15.42 0.21 17.04
C ASP A 163 -16.65 0.36 16.12
N GLY A 164 -16.92 -0.66 15.30
CA GLY A 164 -18.02 -0.69 14.32
C GLY A 164 -17.78 0.12 13.04
N LYS A 165 -16.77 0.99 13.01
CA LYS A 165 -16.41 1.84 11.86
C LYS A 165 -15.55 1.07 10.87
N PRO A 166 -15.91 1.02 9.58
CA PRO A 166 -15.12 0.34 8.57
C PRO A 166 -13.78 1.05 8.35
N VAL A 167 -12.74 0.24 8.15
CA VAL A 167 -11.36 0.69 8.03
C VAL A 167 -11.06 1.15 6.60
N PHE A 168 -10.37 2.28 6.47
CA PHE A 168 -9.79 2.74 5.22
C PHE A 168 -8.38 3.28 5.43
N VAL A 169 -7.44 2.79 4.62
CA VAL A 169 -6.02 3.10 4.75
C VAL A 169 -5.58 4.07 3.66
N ILE A 170 -4.75 5.05 3.99
CA ILE A 170 -4.21 6.02 3.02
C ILE A 170 -2.68 5.96 3.03
N TYR A 171 -2.10 5.70 1.86
CA TYR A 171 -0.66 5.43 1.72
C TYR A 171 0.23 6.66 1.99
N ARG A 172 -0.16 7.83 1.48
CA ARG A 172 0.59 9.09 1.54
C ARG A 172 -0.34 10.26 1.89
N PRO A 173 -0.78 10.40 3.15
CA PRO A 173 -1.68 11.48 3.56
C PRO A 173 -1.16 12.87 3.19
N GLN A 174 0.15 13.09 3.34
CA GLN A 174 0.81 14.37 3.06
C GLN A 174 0.78 14.82 1.59
N ARG A 175 0.35 13.95 0.66
CA ARG A 175 0.20 14.26 -0.77
C ARG A 175 -1.19 14.77 -1.12
N ILE A 176 -2.16 14.64 -0.22
CA ILE A 176 -3.55 15.03 -0.45
C ILE A 176 -3.76 16.45 0.09
N PRO A 177 -4.00 17.45 -0.78
CA PRO A 177 -4.33 18.79 -0.31
C PRO A 177 -5.63 18.76 0.49
N GLN A 178 -5.65 19.44 1.64
CA GLN A 178 -6.82 19.50 2.52
C GLN A 178 -7.32 18.11 3.00
N VAL A 179 -6.41 17.14 3.23
CA VAL A 179 -6.75 15.78 3.65
C VAL A 179 -7.73 15.73 4.83
N GLY A 180 -7.55 16.54 5.87
CA GLY A 180 -8.48 16.57 7.01
C GLY A 180 -9.92 16.90 6.61
N ARG A 181 -10.11 17.89 5.72
CA ARG A 181 -11.45 18.26 5.21
C ARG A 181 -12.08 17.14 4.38
N MET A 182 -11.27 16.43 3.60
CA MET A 182 -11.72 15.25 2.85
C MET A 182 -12.18 14.12 3.80
N LEU A 183 -11.40 13.84 4.85
CA LEU A 183 -11.77 12.81 5.84
C LEU A 183 -13.06 13.18 6.58
N ASP A 184 -13.21 14.43 7.01
CA ASP A 184 -14.43 14.92 7.65
C ASP A 184 -15.64 14.84 6.71
N PHE A 185 -15.44 15.18 5.44
CA PHE A 185 -16.47 15.04 4.40
C PHE A 185 -16.91 13.58 4.26
N TRP A 186 -15.97 12.64 4.18
CA TRP A 186 -16.29 11.21 4.08
C TRP A 186 -16.95 10.65 5.35
N ARG A 187 -16.56 11.09 6.55
CA ARG A 187 -17.25 10.69 7.80
C ARG A 187 -18.71 11.14 7.80
N ARG A 188 -18.98 12.40 7.47
CA ARG A 188 -20.38 12.91 7.36
C ARG A 188 -21.19 12.14 6.33
N LYS A 189 -20.58 11.80 5.20
CA LYS A 189 -21.24 11.00 4.14
C LYS A 189 -21.48 9.56 4.58
N ALA A 190 -20.55 8.95 5.31
CA ALA A 190 -20.72 7.61 5.87
C ALA A 190 -21.85 7.57 6.90
N GLU A 191 -21.91 8.56 7.80
CA GLU A 191 -23.00 8.72 8.78
C GLU A 191 -24.36 8.89 8.08
N ALA A 192 -24.43 9.75 7.06
CA ALA A 192 -25.64 9.91 6.25
C ALA A 192 -26.05 8.64 5.49
N ALA A 193 -25.11 7.73 5.22
CA ALA A 193 -25.36 6.42 4.61
C ALA A 193 -25.69 5.31 5.63
N GLY A 194 -25.75 5.63 6.92
CA GLY A 194 -26.10 4.70 8.00
C GLY A 194 -24.91 3.96 8.64
N LEU A 195 -23.67 4.32 8.30
CA LEU A 195 -22.47 3.82 8.97
C LEU A 195 -22.18 4.63 10.24
N PRO A 196 -21.53 4.07 11.28
CA PRO A 196 -21.18 4.79 12.50
C PRO A 196 -20.00 5.79 12.33
N GLY A 197 -19.67 6.17 11.10
CA GLY A 197 -18.45 6.88 10.70
C GLY A 197 -17.45 5.98 9.99
N LEU A 198 -16.20 6.44 9.85
CA LEU A 198 -15.09 5.73 9.19
C LEU A 198 -13.85 5.76 10.10
N PHE A 199 -13.07 4.69 10.05
CA PHE A 199 -11.80 4.57 10.78
C PHE A 199 -10.63 4.70 9.80
N PHE A 200 -9.92 5.82 9.86
CA PHE A 200 -8.84 6.14 8.94
C PHE A 200 -7.47 5.80 9.49
N ILE A 201 -6.69 5.08 8.67
CA ILE A 201 -5.33 4.67 9.01
C ILE A 201 -4.34 5.29 8.05
N ALA A 202 -3.33 5.98 8.58
CA ALA A 202 -2.21 6.47 7.80
C ALA A 202 -1.13 5.39 7.66
N GLN A 203 -0.65 5.13 6.44
CA GLN A 203 0.51 4.26 6.26
C GLN A 203 1.80 5.00 6.59
N LYS A 204 2.57 4.46 7.54
CA LYS A 204 3.85 5.00 7.97
C LYS A 204 4.99 4.14 7.47
N GLN A 205 5.72 4.63 6.49
CA GLN A 205 6.99 4.03 6.02
C GLN A 205 8.23 4.73 6.57
N TYR A 206 8.06 5.92 7.11
CA TYR A 206 9.09 6.77 7.68
C TYR A 206 8.40 7.96 8.37
N GLU A 207 9.16 8.72 9.15
CA GLU A 207 8.61 9.89 9.86
C GLU A 207 7.91 10.87 8.92
N HIS A 208 6.63 11.16 9.19
CA HIS A 208 5.83 12.01 8.33
C HIS A 208 6.43 13.42 8.27
N PRO A 209 6.76 13.96 7.08
CA PRO A 209 7.41 15.26 6.96
C PRO A 209 6.55 16.42 7.50
N LYS A 210 5.22 16.27 7.42
CA LYS A 210 4.23 17.23 7.89
C LYS A 210 3.25 16.52 8.81
N ARG A 211 3.35 16.80 10.11
CA ARG A 211 2.52 16.14 11.12
C ARG A 211 1.03 16.47 11.00
N SER A 212 0.70 17.68 10.56
CA SER A 212 -0.68 18.11 10.31
C SER A 212 -1.38 17.33 9.19
N ALA A 213 -0.63 16.63 8.34
CA ALA A 213 -1.23 15.71 7.36
C ALA A 213 -1.88 14.48 7.99
N LEU A 214 -1.65 14.25 9.28
CA LEU A 214 -2.26 13.17 10.07
C LEU A 214 -3.45 13.65 10.89
N ASP A 215 -3.79 14.95 10.85
CA ASP A 215 -4.95 15.45 11.57
C ASP A 215 -6.22 14.87 10.93
N GLY A 216 -7.07 14.29 11.77
CA GLY A 216 -8.28 13.57 11.35
C GLY A 216 -8.09 12.07 11.13
N PHE A 217 -6.87 11.52 11.21
CA PHE A 217 -6.66 10.07 11.24
C PHE A 217 -6.89 9.50 12.66
N ASP A 218 -7.33 8.25 12.72
CA ASP A 218 -7.55 7.53 13.98
C ASP A 218 -6.33 6.68 14.37
N ALA A 219 -5.59 6.20 13.36
CA ALA A 219 -4.45 5.33 13.55
C ALA A 219 -3.35 5.56 12.51
N GLU A 220 -2.17 5.02 12.82
CA GLU A 220 -1.13 4.73 11.84
C GLU A 220 -0.87 3.22 11.79
N PHE A 221 -0.43 2.73 10.62
CA PHE A 221 0.13 1.40 10.52
C PHE A 221 1.57 1.47 10.03
N GLN A 222 2.45 0.73 10.69
CA GLN A 222 3.89 0.74 10.41
C GLN A 222 4.22 -0.21 9.25
N PHE A 223 4.46 0.33 8.06
CA PHE A 223 4.73 -0.48 6.87
C PHE A 223 6.21 -0.90 6.81
N GLN A 224 6.44 -2.18 7.09
CA GLN A 224 7.75 -2.79 7.12
C GLN A 224 8.19 -3.31 5.73
N PRO A 225 9.51 -3.41 5.47
CA PRO A 225 10.64 -3.07 6.37
C PRO A 225 10.99 -1.58 6.40
N PHE A 226 10.29 -0.74 5.62
CA PHE A 226 10.70 0.66 5.46
C PHE A 226 10.63 1.47 6.76
N GLU A 227 9.59 1.27 7.55
CA GLU A 227 9.42 1.97 8.82
C GLU A 227 10.59 1.70 9.78
N ALA A 228 11.02 0.44 9.90
CA ALA A 228 12.21 0.03 10.65
C ALA A 228 13.51 0.60 10.06
N VAL A 229 13.77 0.41 8.77
CA VAL A 229 15.02 0.84 8.10
C VAL A 229 15.20 2.36 8.13
N TYR A 230 14.11 3.13 8.09
CA TYR A 230 14.15 4.59 8.17
C TYR A 230 13.95 5.14 9.58
N SER A 231 13.91 4.27 10.58
CA SER A 231 13.80 4.67 11.97
C SER A 231 15.08 5.39 12.43
N PRO A 232 14.96 6.28 13.43
CA PRO A 232 16.14 6.89 14.05
C PRO A 232 17.08 5.87 14.71
N GLY A 233 16.55 4.71 15.13
CA GLY A 233 17.28 3.69 15.89
C GLY A 233 18.03 2.65 15.05
N PHE A 234 17.74 2.53 13.76
CA PHE A 234 18.30 1.45 12.91
C PHE A 234 19.79 1.62 12.58
N SER A 235 20.32 2.85 12.53
CA SER A 235 21.76 3.07 12.37
C SER A 235 22.18 4.49 12.71
N SER A 236 23.09 4.66 13.67
CA SER A 236 23.73 5.94 14.01
C SER A 236 24.57 6.55 12.86
N LYS A 237 24.79 5.80 11.78
CA LYS A 237 25.52 6.22 10.56
C LYS A 237 24.60 6.44 9.34
N SER A 238 23.29 6.32 9.50
CA SER A 238 22.31 6.50 8.43
C SER A 238 22.11 7.99 8.09
N VAL A 239 22.66 8.42 6.95
CA VAL A 239 22.35 9.72 6.31
C VAL A 239 20.84 9.92 6.13
N ARG A 240 20.05 8.83 6.13
CA ARG A 240 18.59 8.83 5.91
C ARG A 240 17.78 9.24 7.16
N ALA A 241 18.38 9.23 8.35
CA ALA A 241 17.81 9.80 9.58
C ALA A 241 18.17 11.30 9.78
N SER A 242 19.09 11.83 8.97
CA SER A 242 19.58 13.21 9.07
C SER A 242 18.51 14.26 8.79
N ARG A 243 18.67 15.47 9.36
CA ARG A 243 17.79 16.63 9.11
C ARG A 243 17.72 16.99 7.62
N TRP A 244 18.81 16.77 6.87
CA TRP A 244 18.85 16.99 5.42
C TRP A 244 17.89 16.05 4.66
N PHE A 245 17.84 14.77 5.04
CA PHE A 245 16.95 13.82 4.38
C PHE A 245 15.48 14.07 4.69
N ARG A 246 15.18 14.56 5.91
CA ARG A 246 13.83 15.05 6.26
C ARG A 246 13.42 16.25 5.39
N TRP A 247 14.34 17.18 5.14
CA TRP A 247 14.08 18.30 4.24
C TRP A 247 13.83 17.85 2.80
N VAL A 248 14.62 16.90 2.27
CA VAL A 248 14.39 16.32 0.93
C VAL A 248 13.00 15.70 0.82
N ARG A 249 12.54 14.98 1.85
CA ARG A 249 11.18 14.39 1.89
C ARG A 249 10.05 15.42 1.99
N ALA A 250 10.36 16.68 2.32
CA ALA A 250 9.40 17.78 2.36
C ALA A 250 9.34 18.58 1.04
N LEU A 251 10.24 18.32 0.08
CA LEU A 251 10.26 19.01 -1.22
C LEU A 251 9.03 18.67 -2.08
N PRO A 252 8.66 19.52 -3.05
CA PRO A 252 7.66 19.19 -4.07
C PRO A 252 8.00 17.88 -4.81
N GLU A 253 6.98 17.13 -5.24
CA GLU A 253 7.12 15.81 -5.87
C GLU A 253 8.10 15.82 -7.04
N GLY A 254 7.96 16.75 -7.97
CA GLY A 254 8.84 16.84 -9.14
C GLY A 254 10.32 17.06 -8.78
N ILE A 255 10.62 17.66 -7.63
CA ILE A 255 12.01 17.84 -7.16
C ILE A 255 12.51 16.55 -6.49
N GLN A 256 11.69 15.90 -5.66
CA GLN A 256 12.04 14.62 -5.07
C GLN A 256 12.32 13.56 -6.14
N ASP A 257 11.50 13.55 -7.19
CA ASP A 257 11.63 12.62 -8.31
C ASP A 257 12.92 12.87 -9.10
N ARG A 258 13.24 14.14 -9.42
CA ARG A 258 14.53 14.49 -10.05
C ARG A 258 15.74 14.10 -9.21
N LEU A 259 15.68 14.28 -7.89
CA LEU A 259 16.76 13.88 -6.98
C LEU A 259 16.93 12.37 -6.91
N ARG A 260 15.81 11.61 -6.89
CA ARG A 260 15.84 10.13 -6.92
C ARG A 260 16.38 9.61 -8.25
N ALA A 261 15.93 10.17 -9.37
CA ALA A 261 16.38 9.85 -10.72
C ALA A 261 17.90 10.03 -10.86
N MET A 262 18.40 11.19 -10.44
CA MET A 262 19.83 11.50 -10.45
C MET A 262 20.65 10.51 -9.59
N LYS A 263 20.10 10.11 -8.43
CA LYS A 263 20.73 9.11 -7.55
C LYS A 263 20.72 7.72 -8.16
N ALA A 264 19.62 7.29 -8.78
CA ALA A 264 19.49 5.99 -9.44
C ALA A 264 20.47 5.87 -10.62
N ARG A 265 20.65 6.93 -11.41
CA ARG A 265 21.66 6.98 -12.48
C ARG A 265 23.10 6.87 -11.98
N ARG A 266 23.39 7.34 -10.75
CA ARG A 266 24.75 7.34 -10.16
C ARG A 266 25.07 6.14 -9.26
N ARG A 267 24.08 5.44 -8.71
CA ARG A 267 24.28 4.29 -7.81
C ARG A 267 23.47 3.09 -8.29
N ARG A 268 24.15 2.16 -8.97
CA ARG A 268 23.62 0.82 -9.34
C ARG A 268 23.91 -0.26 -8.29
N ALA A 269 24.46 0.11 -7.12
CA ALA A 269 24.82 -0.85 -6.10
C ALA A 269 23.57 -1.36 -5.36
N LEU A 270 23.48 -2.67 -5.19
CA LEU A 270 22.50 -3.31 -4.32
C LEU A 270 22.67 -2.82 -2.88
N THR A 271 21.56 -2.71 -2.16
CA THR A 271 21.56 -2.37 -0.73
C THR A 271 21.06 -3.57 0.05
N PHE A 272 21.88 -4.05 0.98
CA PHE A 272 21.57 -5.17 1.86
C PHE A 272 21.27 -4.63 3.27
N TYR A 273 20.35 -5.30 3.95
CA TYR A 273 20.06 -5.09 5.36
C TYR A 273 20.07 -6.45 6.04
N ASP A 274 20.63 -6.50 7.25
CA ASP A 274 20.55 -7.68 8.08
C ASP A 274 19.09 -7.88 8.56
N TYR A 275 18.57 -9.10 8.42
CA TYR A 275 17.17 -9.40 8.72
C TYR A 275 16.86 -9.22 10.21
N ASP A 276 17.75 -9.69 11.08
CA ASP A 276 17.58 -9.64 12.53
C ASP A 276 17.70 -8.20 13.04
N GLU A 277 18.66 -7.43 12.53
CA GLU A 277 18.76 -5.99 12.86
C GLU A 277 17.48 -5.21 12.47
N VAL A 278 16.85 -5.56 11.34
CA VAL A 278 15.56 -4.94 10.95
C VAL A 278 14.48 -5.37 11.92
N TRP A 279 14.38 -6.66 12.24
CA TRP A 279 13.37 -7.17 13.16
C TRP A 279 13.50 -6.67 14.59
N GLU A 280 14.72 -6.45 15.08
CA GLU A 280 14.97 -5.78 16.36
C GLU A 280 14.31 -4.40 16.43
N GLN A 281 14.25 -3.67 15.31
CA GLN A 281 13.54 -2.39 15.26
C GLN A 281 12.02 -2.53 15.12
N ILE A 282 11.54 -3.63 14.51
CA ILE A 282 10.11 -3.91 14.32
C ILE A 282 9.46 -4.27 15.66
N VAL A 283 10.08 -5.18 16.43
CA VAL A 283 9.52 -5.65 17.72
C VAL A 283 9.52 -4.57 18.81
N ARG A 284 10.32 -3.52 18.66
CA ARG A 284 10.33 -2.37 19.57
C ARG A 284 9.11 -1.46 19.46
N VAL A 285 8.25 -1.65 18.45
CA VAL A 285 7.02 -0.90 18.14
C VAL A 285 7.05 0.57 18.58
N ARG A 286 7.34 1.48 17.66
CA ARG A 286 7.38 2.92 17.97
C ARG A 286 5.99 3.53 17.98
N GLU A 287 5.37 3.55 19.15
CA GLU A 287 4.05 4.13 19.33
C GLU A 287 4.01 5.62 19.01
N ASP A 288 2.90 6.02 18.43
CA ASP A 288 2.55 7.41 18.20
C ASP A 288 1.80 8.01 19.39
N ALA A 289 2.12 9.24 19.76
CA ALA A 289 1.52 9.88 20.94
C ALA A 289 0.03 10.24 20.78
N ARG A 290 -0.51 10.31 19.54
CA ARG A 290 -1.89 10.72 19.27
C ARG A 290 -2.72 9.65 18.54
N LEU A 291 -2.07 8.76 17.82
CA LEU A 291 -2.71 7.78 16.96
C LEU A 291 -2.55 6.37 17.54
N ILE A 292 -3.57 5.53 17.35
CA ILE A 292 -3.42 4.09 17.56
C ILE A 292 -2.34 3.58 16.61
N THR A 293 -1.40 2.78 17.11
CA THR A 293 -0.31 2.25 16.30
C THR A 293 -0.55 0.77 16.01
N PHE A 294 -0.78 0.44 14.74
CA PHE A 294 -0.82 -0.95 14.27
C PHE A 294 0.57 -1.37 13.79
N PRO A 295 1.21 -2.37 14.44
CA PRO A 295 2.51 -2.86 14.00
C PRO A 295 2.36 -3.61 12.68
N GLY A 296 3.32 -3.45 11.78
CA GLY A 296 3.47 -4.29 10.60
C GLY A 296 4.62 -5.26 10.74
N ALA A 297 4.61 -6.28 9.88
CA ALA A 297 5.65 -7.29 9.77
C ALA A 297 5.91 -7.59 8.29
N PHE A 298 7.04 -8.23 8.01
CA PHE A 298 7.34 -8.75 6.67
C PHE A 298 8.06 -10.10 6.79
N ALA A 299 7.77 -10.99 5.86
CA ALA A 299 8.48 -12.25 5.72
C ALA A 299 9.31 -12.17 4.45
N ASP A 300 10.60 -11.86 4.63
CA ASP A 300 11.56 -11.67 3.54
C ASP A 300 11.24 -10.47 2.64
N TRP A 301 12.26 -9.73 2.19
CA TRP A 301 12.04 -8.52 1.39
C TRP A 301 13.12 -8.35 0.34
N ASP A 302 12.67 -8.40 -0.90
CA ASP A 302 13.51 -8.27 -2.07
C ASP A 302 12.75 -7.49 -3.15
N ASN A 303 13.37 -6.41 -3.61
CA ASN A 303 12.82 -5.55 -4.64
C ASN A 303 13.70 -5.50 -5.89
N THR A 304 14.53 -6.52 -6.12
CA THR A 304 15.43 -6.62 -7.27
C THR A 304 14.77 -7.15 -8.53
N ALA A 305 13.66 -7.87 -8.41
CA ALA A 305 12.80 -8.23 -9.53
C ALA A 305 12.15 -6.96 -10.09
N ARG A 306 12.81 -6.36 -11.09
CA ARG A 306 12.41 -5.12 -11.80
C ARG A 306 12.85 -5.21 -13.25
#